data_AF-A0A1G3M0D7-F1
#
_entry.id   AF-A0A1G3M0D7-F1
#
_cell.length_a   1.000
_cell.length_b   1.000
_cell.length_c   1.000
_cell.angle_alpha   90.00
_cell.angle_beta   90.00
_cell.angle_gamma   90.00
#
_symmetry.space_group_name_H-M   'P 1'
#
loop_
_entity.id
_entity.type
_entity.pdbx_description
1 polymer ?
#
loop_
_entity_poly.entity_id
_entity_poly.type
_entity_poly.pdbx_seq_one_letter_code
_entity_poly.pdbx_strand_id
1 'polypeptide(L)' 'MDPIVGEQQSAKLKALRAKRDNVRVDAALVALKKTAQSDENLMPPILEAVRAYATLGEICDVLRAVFGEYQQKVIL' A
#
# COMPACT_ATOMS: atom_id res chain seq x y z
N MET A 1 8.04 24.06 2.93
CA MET A 1 8.42 22.64 2.84
C MET A 1 9.83 22.60 2.32
N ASP A 2 10.76 21.95 3.04
CA ASP A 2 12.14 21.79 2.58
C ASP A 2 12.16 20.71 1.47
N PRO A 3 12.56 21.05 0.22
CA PRO A 3 12.56 20.09 -0.89
C PRO A 3 13.42 18.86 -0.63
N ILE A 4 14.45 18.98 0.21
CA ILE A 4 15.39 17.89 0.52
C ILE A 4 14.69 16.71 1.21
N VAL A 5 13.65 16.98 2.02
CA VAL A 5 12.93 15.93 2.75
C VAL A 5 12.23 14.96 1.79
N GLY A 6 11.63 15.48 0.71
CA GLY A 6 10.96 14.66 -0.30
C GLY A 6 11.93 13.75 -1.05
N GLU A 7 13.08 14.29 -1.45
CA GLU A 7 14.15 13.55 -2.13
C GLU A 7 14.69 12.41 -1.24
N GLN A 8 14.93 12.69 0.03
CA GLN A 8 15.40 11.69 1.00
C GLN A 8 14.41 10.55 1.19
N GLN A 9 13.10 10.85 1.28
CA GLN A 9 12.09 9.80 1.41
C GLN A 9 11.96 8.96 0.14
N SER A 10 12.02 9.60 -1.03
CA SER A 10 12.04 8.89 -2.32
C SER A 10 13.24 7.94 -2.44
N ALA A 11 14.42 8.39 -2.04
CA ALA A 11 15.63 7.55 -2.03
C ALA A 11 15.50 6.35 -1.08
N LYS A 12 14.93 6.54 0.12
CA LYS A 12 14.66 5.45 1.07
C LYS A 12 13.68 4.42 0.50
N LEU A 13 12.60 4.86 -0.14
CA LEU A 13 11.63 3.96 -0.77
C LEU A 13 12.27 3.17 -1.92
N LYS A 14 13.10 3.81 -2.74
CA LYS A 14 13.83 3.13 -3.82
C LYS A 14 14.79 2.07 -3.26
N ALA A 15 15.54 2.40 -2.22
CA ALA A 15 16.45 1.47 -1.56
C ALA A 15 15.71 0.29 -0.90
N LEU A 16 14.55 0.55 -0.27
CA LEU A 16 13.70 -0.47 0.32
C LEU A 16 13.21 -1.48 -0.74
N ARG A 17 12.65 -0.96 -1.84
CA ARG A 17 12.14 -1.79 -2.95
C ARG A 17 13.23 -2.63 -3.60
N ALA A 18 14.46 -2.13 -3.69
CA ALA A 18 15.59 -2.86 -4.26
C ALA A 18 16.10 -4.01 -3.37
N LYS A 19 15.89 -3.95 -2.04
CA LYS A 19 16.45 -4.91 -1.07
C LYS A 19 15.46 -5.94 -0.54
N ARG A 20 14.16 -5.63 -0.57
CA ARG A 20 13.11 -6.51 -0.05
C ARG A 20 12.86 -7.72 -0.97
N ASP A 21 12.22 -8.74 -0.41
CA ASP A 21 11.67 -9.84 -1.20
C ASP A 21 10.42 -9.36 -1.95
N ASN A 22 10.59 -8.99 -3.21
CA ASN A 22 9.49 -8.46 -4.02
C ASN A 22 8.44 -9.52 -4.35
N VAL A 23 8.82 -10.79 -4.47
CA VAL A 23 7.86 -11.88 -4.73
C VAL A 23 6.94 -12.05 -3.53
N ARG A 24 7.49 -11.99 -2.31
CA ARG A 24 6.69 -12.03 -1.08
C ARG A 24 5.77 -10.81 -0.95
N VAL A 25 6.24 -9.62 -1.31
CA VAL A 25 5.41 -8.40 -1.32
C VAL A 25 4.25 -8.55 -2.29
N ASP A 26 4.52 -8.96 -3.52
CA ASP A 26 3.50 -9.12 -4.55
C ASP A 26 2.44 -10.15 -4.12
N ALA A 27 2.87 -11.28 -3.54
CA ALA A 27 1.96 -12.30 -3.00
C ALA A 27 1.08 -11.74 -1.86
N ALA A 28 1.67 -10.96 -0.93
CA ALA A 28 0.92 -10.35 0.16
C ALA A 28 -0.09 -9.30 -0.34
N LEU A 29 0.28 -8.49 -1.33
CA LEU A 29 -0.60 -7.50 -1.94
C LEU A 29 -1.74 -8.15 -2.74
N VAL A 30 -1.48 -9.27 -3.43
CA VAL A 30 -2.51 -10.07 -4.11
C VAL A 30 -3.50 -10.66 -3.10
N ALA A 31 -3.01 -11.21 -1.98
CA ALA A 31 -3.86 -11.71 -0.92
C ALA A 31 -4.73 -10.60 -0.32
N LEU A 32 -4.13 -9.44 -0.02
CA LEU A 32 -4.86 -8.26 0.45
C LEU A 32 -5.96 -7.84 -0.52
N LYS A 33 -5.67 -7.77 -1.82
CA LYS A 33 -6.66 -7.43 -2.85
C LYS A 33 -7.83 -8.42 -2.84
N LYS A 34 -7.54 -9.73 -2.75
CA LYS A 34 -8.56 -10.77 -2.72
C LYS A 34 -9.45 -10.64 -1.49
N THR A 35 -8.87 -10.45 -0.30
CA THR A 35 -9.65 -10.24 0.94
C THR A 35 -10.49 -8.96 0.85
N ALA A 36 -9.96 -7.88 0.26
CA ALA A 36 -10.69 -6.63 0.05
C ALA A 36 -11.91 -6.78 -0.89
N GLN A 37 -11.94 -7.79 -1.75
CA GLN A 37 -13.08 -8.09 -2.61
C GLN A 37 -14.16 -8.96 -1.91
N SER A 38 -13.99 -9.22 -0.61
CA SER A 38 -14.90 -10.01 0.22
C SER A 38 -15.26 -9.26 1.50
N ASP A 39 -16.11 -9.85 2.34
CA ASP A 39 -16.47 -9.32 3.67
C ASP A 39 -15.54 -9.83 4.79
N GLU A 40 -14.40 -10.44 4.45
CA GLU A 40 -13.42 -10.93 5.42
C GLU A 40 -12.62 -9.80 6.09
N ASN A 41 -12.04 -10.07 7.26
CA ASN A 41 -11.24 -9.10 8.00
C ASN A 41 -9.93 -8.75 7.25
N LEU A 42 -9.69 -7.46 7.00
CA LEU A 42 -8.50 -6.96 6.31
C LEU A 42 -7.25 -6.84 7.19
N MET A 43 -7.38 -6.87 8.52
CA MET A 43 -6.23 -6.68 9.40
C MET A 43 -5.14 -7.76 9.22
N PRO A 44 -5.47 -9.06 9.12
CA PRO A 44 -4.45 -10.09 8.86
C PRO A 44 -3.64 -9.86 7.57
N PRO A 45 -4.23 -9.68 6.37
CA PRO A 45 -3.42 -9.44 5.16
C PRO A 45 -2.70 -8.09 5.15
N ILE A 46 -3.21 -7.06 5.83
CA ILE A 46 -2.46 -5.80 6.01
C ILE A 46 -1.18 -6.04 6.82
N LEU A 47 -1.27 -6.79 7.93
CA LEU A 47 -0.10 -7.13 8.74
C LEU A 47 0.92 -7.94 7.94
N GLU A 48 0.47 -8.88 7.11
CA GLU A 48 1.37 -9.64 6.23
C GLU A 48 2.05 -8.77 5.18
N ALA A 49 1.32 -7.83 4.56
CA ALA A 49 1.92 -6.87 3.63
C ALA A 49 2.99 -6.00 4.31
N VAL A 50 2.73 -5.51 5.52
CA VAL A 50 3.71 -4.74 6.31
C VAL A 50 4.93 -5.59 6.69
N ARG A 51 4.72 -6.84 7.12
CA ARG A 51 5.82 -7.79 7.42
C ARG A 51 6.65 -8.15 6.20
N ALA A 52 6.04 -8.12 5.01
CA ALA A 52 6.72 -8.30 3.74
C ALA A 52 7.48 -7.04 3.28
N TYR A 53 7.39 -5.92 4.01
CA TYR A 53 7.92 -4.61 3.62
C TYR A 53 7.21 -3.97 2.41
N ALA A 54 5.92 -4.21 2.24
CA ALA A 54 5.08 -3.36 1.40
C ALA A 54 5.04 -1.94 1.98
N THR A 55 5.06 -0.95 1.09
CA THR A 55 4.98 0.46 1.48
C THR A 55 3.51 0.84 1.75
N LEU A 56 3.30 1.92 2.52
CA LEU A 56 1.96 2.46 2.73
C LEU A 56 1.25 2.77 1.40
N GLY A 57 1.98 3.37 0.45
CA GLY A 57 1.43 3.67 -0.88
C GLY A 57 0.93 2.42 -1.61
N GLU A 58 1.72 1.34 -1.62
CA GLU A 58 1.34 0.09 -2.29
C GLU A 58 0.10 -0.56 -1.65
N ILE A 59 -0.01 -0.53 -0.32
CA ILE A 59 -1.19 -1.02 0.41
C ILE A 59 -2.41 -0.16 0.06
N CYS A 60 -2.27 1.17 0.11
CA CYS A 60 -3.33 2.09 -0.25
C CYS A 60 -3.77 1.96 -1.71
N ASP A 61 -2.83 1.75 -2.65
CA ASP A 61 -3.13 1.56 -4.07
C ASP A 61 -3.96 0.30 -4.31
N VAL A 62 -3.65 -0.80 -3.60
CA VAL A 62 -4.47 -2.02 -3.63
C VAL A 62 -5.89 -1.74 -3.14
N LEU A 63 -6.05 -1.08 -1.99
CA LEU A 63 -7.37 -0.80 -1.42
C LEU A 63 -8.16 0.19 -2.28
N ARG A 64 -7.49 1.19 -2.85
CA ARG A 64 -8.08 2.15 -3.79
C ARG A 64 -8.58 1.47 -5.04
N ALA A 65 -7.87 0.47 -5.55
CA ALA A 65 -8.31 -0.29 -6.73
C ALA A 65 -9.58 -1.11 -6.48
N VAL A 66 -9.92 -1.42 -5.22
CA VAL A 66 -11.12 -2.18 -4.86
C VAL A 66 -12.26 -1.28 -4.39
N PHE A 67 -11.97 -0.31 -3.52
CA PHE A 67 -12.97 0.53 -2.87
C PHE A 67 -13.14 1.91 -3.52
N GLY A 68 -12.22 2.30 -4.40
CA GLY A 68 -12.13 3.66 -4.91
C GLY A 68 -11.52 4.64 -3.91
N GLU A 69 -11.68 5.93 -4.17
CA GLU A 69 -11.30 7.01 -3.27
C GLU A 69 -12.53 7.73 -2.76
N TYR A 70 -12.45 8.24 -1.53
CA TYR A 70 -13.47 9.14 -1.03
C TYR A 70 -13.51 10.42 -1.88
N GLN A 71 -14.71 10.76 -2.38
CA GLN A 71 -14.97 12.02 -3.05
C GLN A 71 -15.98 12.83 -2.26
N GLN A 72 -15.58 14.02 -1.81
CA GLN A 72 -16.47 14.92 -1.12
C GLN A 72 -17.59 15.37 -2.07
N LYS A 73 -18.84 15.07 -1.73
CA LYS A 73 -20.00 15.61 -2.44
C LYS A 73 -20.18 17.07 -2.02
N VAL A 74 -19.92 17.99 -2.93
CA VAL A 74 -20.31 19.40 -2.76
C VAL A 74 -21.78 19.50 -3.13
N ILE A 75 -22.65 19.65 -2.14
CA ILE A 75 -24.05 20.00 -2.35
C ILE A 75 -24.10 21.52 -2.48
N LEU A 76 -24.44 22.02 -3.67
CA LEU A 76 -24.67 23.43 -3.97
C LEU A 76 -26.05 23.87 -3.51
#